data_AF-A0A9K3H751-F1
#
_entry.id   AF-A0A9K3H751-F1
#
_cell.length_a   1.000
_cell.length_b   1.000
_cell.length_c   1.000
_cell.angle_alpha   90.00
_cell.angle_beta   90.00
_cell.angle_gamma   90.00
#
_symmetry.space_group_name_H-M   'P 1'
#
loop_
_entity.id
_entity.type
_entity.pdbx_description
1 polymer ?
#
loop_
_entity_poly.entity_id
_entity_poly.type
_entity_poly.pdbx_seq_one_letter_code
_entity_poly.pdbx_strand_id
1 'polypeptide(L)'
;MSKDPEISSTTNRKDIYDILSKGILIQEDKVWFSLGSNGERNKMVSASQFSYENHRSRKWRSVPESRFDKVAELLDNSYGINYGVHLVFKFHGARKNVAKRMYVNLTYKMGNETLHAYFATWREDEWMTIELYRFLNHKESDTTDFEFLIKSFSRCYCGNRAIYVKPEENTLMEVPQPTNDIPFDKCCIFTQSLLKLFKRRNKGKQYYMLSANEAFCDSFNEKLFDWKPTTKSRSQKVGELLSTQVFRIKCKIDSKMLLQDTEHSCYLVFKLSEKCSGLHCPVIVRDLRQQKNKQIEVVYFRSPKPWNVDDVNRIPQEREDGWMEVCVWKFKSNNELQNDCISINLKFVNYEGMMSGLIVCGLEFRPM
;
A
#
# COMPACT_ATOMS: atom_id res chain seq x y z
N MET A 1 52.85 -59.28 48.47
CA MET A 1 51.87 -60.36 48.22
C MET A 1 50.81 -59.80 47.29
N SER A 2 50.34 -60.57 46.31
CA SER A 2 49.20 -60.17 45.47
C SER A 2 47.89 -60.25 46.27
N LYS A 3 46.95 -59.37 45.89
CA LYS A 3 45.50 -59.62 45.95
C LYS A 3 44.86 -58.98 44.71
N ASP A 4 45.12 -59.57 43.56
CA ASP A 4 44.38 -59.28 42.34
C ASP A 4 42.93 -59.79 42.50
N PRO A 5 41.90 -58.95 42.32
CA PRO A 5 40.54 -59.42 42.10
C PRO A 5 40.39 -59.84 40.64
N GLU A 6 40.08 -61.11 40.39
CA GLU A 6 39.75 -61.59 39.05
C GLU A 6 38.53 -60.85 38.49
N ILE A 7 38.69 -60.16 37.35
CA ILE A 7 37.57 -59.67 36.55
C ILE A 7 37.58 -60.43 35.22
N SER A 8 37.00 -61.64 35.26
CA SER A 8 36.68 -62.41 34.08
C SER A 8 35.47 -61.80 33.35
N SER A 9 35.69 -60.90 32.40
CA SER A 9 34.65 -60.39 31.51
C SER A 9 34.78 -61.01 30.10
N THR A 10 34.23 -62.22 29.93
CA THR A 10 33.98 -62.82 28.61
C THR A 10 32.83 -62.10 27.91
N THR A 11 33.03 -60.83 27.55
CA THR A 11 32.08 -60.05 26.74
C THR A 11 31.96 -60.71 25.36
N ASN A 12 30.79 -61.25 25.06
CA ASN A 12 30.52 -61.96 23.82
C ASN A 12 30.54 -60.97 22.63
N ARG A 13 30.85 -61.46 21.43
CA ARG A 13 30.77 -60.65 20.20
C ARG A 13 29.33 -60.12 19.98
N LYS A 14 28.33 -60.83 20.50
CA LYS A 14 26.93 -60.36 20.58
C LYS A 14 26.79 -59.14 21.50
N ASP A 15 27.27 -59.20 22.73
CA ASP A 15 27.15 -58.10 23.69
C ASP A 15 27.82 -56.82 23.19
N ILE A 16 28.99 -56.96 22.54
CA ILE A 16 29.68 -55.83 21.86
C ILE A 16 28.82 -55.27 20.73
N TYR A 17 28.16 -56.13 19.94
CA TYR A 17 27.26 -55.70 18.86
C TYR A 17 25.98 -55.04 19.40
N ASP A 18 25.42 -55.52 20.50
CA ASP A 18 24.23 -54.95 21.16
C ASP A 18 24.53 -53.59 21.80
N ILE A 19 25.75 -53.38 22.31
CA ILE A 19 26.26 -52.07 22.75
C ILE A 19 26.45 -51.15 21.53
N LEU A 20 27.14 -51.61 20.48
CA LEU A 20 27.44 -50.78 19.30
C LEU A 20 26.21 -50.49 18.42
N SER A 21 25.15 -51.30 18.46
CA SER A 21 23.89 -51.03 17.73
C SER A 21 22.99 -50.05 18.49
N LYS A 22 22.94 -50.12 19.83
CA LYS A 22 22.39 -49.06 20.69
C LYS A 22 23.19 -47.76 20.57
N GLY A 23 24.47 -47.87 20.24
CA GLY A 23 25.38 -46.78 19.89
C GLY A 23 26.05 -46.12 21.09
N ILE A 24 27.23 -45.55 20.84
CA ILE A 24 28.12 -44.99 21.86
C ILE A 24 28.56 -43.57 21.48
N LEU A 25 28.82 -42.74 22.49
CA LEU A 25 29.49 -41.46 22.30
C LEU A 25 31.01 -41.66 22.25
N ILE A 26 31.65 -40.90 21.35
CA ILE A 26 33.10 -40.90 21.12
C ILE A 26 33.57 -39.46 20.84
N GLN A 27 34.89 -39.23 20.96
CA GLN A 27 35.51 -37.92 20.77
C GLN A 27 34.93 -36.84 21.70
N GLU A 28 35.01 -37.05 23.01
CA GLU A 28 34.54 -36.09 24.03
C GLU A 28 33.06 -35.70 23.83
N ASP A 29 32.22 -36.72 23.58
CA ASP A 29 30.77 -36.62 23.36
C ASP A 29 30.33 -35.76 22.16
N LYS A 30 31.27 -35.47 21.25
CA LYS A 30 31.03 -34.68 20.02
C LYS A 30 30.50 -35.52 18.86
N VAL A 31 30.70 -36.84 18.89
CA VAL A 31 30.23 -37.76 17.84
C VAL A 31 29.58 -38.99 18.47
N TRP A 32 28.36 -39.31 18.04
CA TRP A 32 27.68 -40.55 18.36
C TRP A 32 27.88 -41.55 17.22
N PHE A 33 28.25 -42.78 17.54
CA PHE A 33 28.57 -43.85 16.60
C PHE A 33 27.71 -45.08 16.84
N SER A 34 27.19 -45.71 15.78
CA SER A 34 26.56 -47.03 15.89
C SER A 34 26.76 -47.92 14.67
N LEU A 35 26.44 -49.21 14.84
CA LEU A 35 26.28 -50.18 13.78
C LEU A 35 24.78 -50.38 13.48
N GLY A 36 24.40 -50.27 12.21
CA GLY A 36 23.07 -50.66 11.73
C GLY A 36 22.95 -52.18 11.56
N SER A 37 21.75 -52.66 11.23
CA SER A 37 21.43 -54.10 11.16
C SER A 37 22.26 -54.89 10.15
N ASN A 38 22.79 -54.23 9.11
CA ASN A 38 23.57 -54.83 8.04
C ASN A 38 25.09 -54.61 8.25
N GLY A 39 25.49 -54.10 9.42
CA GLY A 39 26.86 -53.71 9.72
C GLY A 39 27.25 -52.33 9.18
N GLU A 40 26.31 -51.54 8.67
CA GLU A 40 26.62 -50.17 8.23
C GLU A 40 27.04 -49.28 9.41
N ARG A 41 28.05 -48.42 9.18
CA ARG A 41 28.68 -47.60 10.22
C ARG A 41 28.07 -46.20 10.25
N ASN A 42 27.15 -45.98 11.18
CA ASN A 42 26.49 -44.69 11.37
C ASN A 42 27.35 -43.77 12.23
N LYS A 43 27.47 -42.50 11.82
CA LYS A 43 28.07 -41.42 12.61
C LYS A 43 27.12 -40.22 12.60
N MET A 44 26.80 -39.72 13.78
CA MET A 44 26.05 -38.49 13.98
C MET A 44 26.97 -37.51 14.70
N VAL A 45 27.07 -36.28 14.21
CA VAL A 45 27.93 -35.25 14.80
C VAL A 45 27.07 -34.30 15.63
N SER A 46 27.52 -33.96 16.83
CA SER A 46 26.87 -33.02 17.73
C SER A 46 26.69 -31.65 17.06
N ALA A 47 25.52 -31.03 17.26
CA ALA A 47 25.25 -29.66 16.81
C ALA A 47 26.31 -28.64 17.30
N SER A 48 27.03 -28.95 18.40
CA SER A 48 28.13 -28.14 18.92
C SER A 48 29.32 -27.97 17.97
N GLN A 49 29.47 -28.84 16.96
CA GLN A 49 30.63 -28.84 16.05
C GLN A 49 30.44 -27.94 14.81
N PHE A 50 29.24 -27.41 14.59
CA PHE A 50 28.93 -26.63 13.39
C PHE A 50 29.11 -25.12 13.64
N SER A 51 29.70 -24.44 12.65
CA SER A 51 29.72 -22.98 12.58
C SER A 51 28.38 -22.47 12.05
N TYR A 52 27.67 -21.67 12.86
CA TYR A 52 26.45 -20.98 12.45
C TYR A 52 26.70 -19.47 12.38
N GLU A 53 26.29 -18.83 11.30
CA GLU A 53 26.56 -17.40 11.02
C GLU A 53 25.88 -16.46 12.02
N ASN A 54 24.69 -16.81 12.50
CA ASN A 54 23.89 -15.94 13.35
C ASN A 54 24.12 -16.22 14.85
N HIS A 55 24.73 -15.29 15.57
CA HIS A 55 25.16 -15.48 16.97
C HIS A 55 24.08 -15.17 18.01
N ARG A 56 22.94 -14.56 17.64
CA ARG A 56 21.96 -14.01 18.59
C ARG A 56 20.71 -14.87 18.84
N SER A 57 20.42 -15.84 17.98
CA SER A 57 19.18 -16.65 18.02
C SER A 57 19.33 -18.07 18.60
N ARG A 58 20.51 -18.41 19.14
CA ARG A 58 20.84 -19.76 19.66
C ARG A 58 20.59 -19.88 21.15
N LYS A 59 19.77 -20.87 21.55
CA LYS A 59 19.75 -21.41 22.93
C LYS A 59 20.31 -22.83 22.93
N TRP A 60 21.03 -23.19 23.98
CA TRP A 60 21.48 -24.55 24.22
C TRP A 60 20.66 -25.14 25.35
N ARG A 61 20.00 -26.27 25.10
CA ARG A 61 19.16 -26.97 26.07
C ARG A 61 19.45 -28.46 26.08
N SER A 62 19.28 -29.08 27.24
CA SER A 62 19.19 -30.53 27.34
C SER A 62 17.77 -30.97 27.01
N VAL A 63 17.65 -32.15 26.40
CA VAL A 63 16.40 -32.79 25.97
C VAL A 63 16.53 -34.28 26.31
N PRO A 64 15.67 -34.87 27.16
CA PRO A 64 15.85 -36.25 27.65
C PRO A 64 15.95 -37.32 26.57
N GLU A 65 15.34 -37.09 25.41
CA GLU A 65 15.32 -37.99 24.25
C GLU A 65 16.54 -37.83 23.33
N SER A 66 17.42 -36.86 23.63
CA SER A 66 18.62 -36.55 22.83
C SER A 66 19.75 -37.55 23.08
N ARG A 67 20.50 -37.87 22.02
CA ARG A 67 21.75 -38.64 22.09
C ARG A 67 22.98 -37.79 22.44
N PHE A 68 22.78 -36.50 22.70
CA PHE A 68 23.80 -35.53 23.13
C PHE A 68 23.23 -34.62 24.23
N ASP A 69 24.01 -34.35 25.27
CA ASP A 69 23.64 -33.53 26.44
C ASP A 69 23.02 -32.16 26.11
N LYS A 70 23.41 -31.57 24.98
CA LYS A 70 22.99 -30.24 24.54
C LYS A 70 22.64 -30.24 23.05
N VAL A 71 21.40 -29.85 22.74
CA VAL A 71 20.95 -29.56 21.37
C VAL A 71 20.88 -28.05 21.14
N ALA A 72 21.09 -27.64 19.88
CA ALA A 72 20.92 -26.26 19.45
C ALA A 72 19.44 -26.00 19.16
N GLU A 73 18.81 -25.18 19.99
CA GLU A 73 17.51 -24.59 19.72
C GLU A 73 17.74 -23.35 18.84
N LEU A 74 17.43 -23.50 17.54
CA LEU A 74 17.44 -22.44 16.55
C LEU A 74 16.06 -21.78 16.57
N LEU A 75 15.97 -20.55 17.08
CA LEU A 75 14.81 -19.71 16.85
C LEU A 75 14.79 -19.30 15.38
N ASP A 76 13.64 -19.41 14.72
CA ASP A 76 13.44 -18.80 13.40
C ASP A 76 13.61 -17.27 13.51
N ASN A 77 14.18 -16.65 12.47
CA ASN A 77 14.44 -15.22 12.45
C ASN A 77 13.34 -14.41 11.70
N SER A 78 12.18 -15.00 11.44
CA SER A 78 11.02 -14.35 10.79
C SER A 78 10.30 -13.29 11.65
N TYR A 79 10.78 -13.05 12.86
CA TYR A 79 10.29 -12.06 13.81
C TYR A 79 10.42 -10.63 13.27
N GLY A 80 9.32 -9.91 13.16
CA GLY A 80 9.29 -8.54 12.64
C GLY A 80 9.23 -8.43 11.10
N ILE A 81 9.10 -9.55 10.38
CA ILE A 81 8.68 -9.51 8.96
C ILE A 81 7.22 -9.02 8.89
N ASN A 82 6.94 -8.17 7.90
CA ASN A 82 5.58 -7.75 7.55
C ASN A 82 4.95 -8.80 6.63
N TYR A 83 3.78 -9.31 6.99
CA TYR A 83 3.01 -10.27 6.22
C TYR A 83 1.72 -9.63 5.71
N GLY A 84 1.49 -9.74 4.40
CA GLY A 84 0.29 -9.24 3.72
C GLY A 84 -0.70 -10.37 3.43
N VAL A 85 -1.94 -10.24 3.91
CA VAL A 85 -3.05 -11.14 3.56
C VAL A 85 -3.63 -10.71 2.22
N HIS A 86 -3.73 -11.64 1.27
CA HIS A 86 -4.10 -11.35 -0.12
C HIS A 86 -5.35 -12.09 -0.57
N LEU A 87 -6.26 -11.39 -1.26
CA LEU A 87 -7.41 -12.00 -1.94
C LEU A 87 -7.06 -12.26 -3.41
N VAL A 88 -7.07 -13.55 -3.80
CA VAL A 88 -6.81 -13.99 -5.17
C VAL A 88 -8.11 -14.36 -5.88
N PHE A 89 -8.43 -13.67 -6.98
CA PHE A 89 -9.73 -13.81 -7.65
C PHE A 89 -9.67 -13.53 -9.16
N LYS A 90 -10.68 -13.97 -9.91
CA LYS A 90 -10.83 -13.72 -11.35
C LYS A 90 -12.31 -13.53 -11.70
N PHE A 91 -12.66 -12.46 -12.42
CA PHE A 91 -14.02 -12.27 -12.92
C PHE A 91 -14.27 -13.14 -14.17
N HIS A 92 -15.48 -13.71 -14.28
CA HIS A 92 -15.83 -14.55 -15.42
C HIS A 92 -15.76 -13.77 -16.76
N GLY A 93 -14.91 -14.28 -17.66
CA GLY A 93 -14.65 -13.69 -18.98
C GLY A 93 -13.75 -12.45 -18.98
N ALA A 94 -13.10 -12.10 -17.86
CA ALA A 94 -12.08 -11.07 -17.85
C ALA A 94 -10.78 -11.57 -18.50
N ARG A 95 -10.26 -10.80 -19.45
CA ARG A 95 -8.95 -11.01 -20.10
C ARG A 95 -7.93 -10.07 -19.47
N LYS A 96 -6.67 -10.51 -19.38
CA LYS A 96 -5.56 -9.68 -18.91
C LYS A 96 -5.43 -8.43 -19.80
N ASN A 97 -5.47 -7.25 -19.18
CA ASN A 97 -5.40 -5.97 -19.87
C ASN A 97 -3.94 -5.48 -19.93
N VAL A 98 -3.60 -4.60 -20.88
CA VAL A 98 -2.31 -3.88 -20.94
C VAL A 98 -2.15 -3.00 -19.68
N ALA A 99 -3.24 -2.50 -19.13
CA ALA A 99 -3.22 -1.79 -17.85
C ALA A 99 -2.71 -2.69 -16.71
N LYS A 100 -1.59 -2.29 -16.09
CA LYS A 100 -0.95 -2.87 -14.88
C LYS A 100 -1.94 -3.38 -13.83
N ARG A 101 -3.06 -2.66 -13.68
CA ARG A 101 -4.09 -2.88 -12.67
C ARG A 101 -5.48 -2.67 -13.24
N MET A 102 -6.45 -3.24 -12.55
CA MET A 102 -7.87 -3.02 -12.84
C MET A 102 -8.55 -2.36 -11.64
N TYR A 103 -9.51 -1.47 -11.88
CA TYR A 103 -10.38 -0.95 -10.83
C TYR A 103 -11.46 -1.98 -10.51
N VAL A 104 -11.70 -2.19 -9.21
CA VAL A 104 -12.50 -3.30 -8.70
C VAL A 104 -13.42 -2.95 -7.54
N ASN A 105 -13.20 -1.81 -6.86
CA ASN A 105 -13.97 -1.33 -5.69
C ASN A 105 -14.44 -2.44 -4.74
N LEU A 106 -13.50 -3.27 -4.27
CA LEU A 106 -13.79 -4.28 -3.27
C LEU A 106 -14.16 -3.58 -1.97
N THR A 107 -15.40 -3.76 -1.53
CA THR A 107 -15.85 -3.41 -0.18
C THR A 107 -15.91 -4.68 0.65
N TYR A 108 -15.27 -4.67 1.81
CA TYR A 108 -15.16 -5.81 2.72
C TYR A 108 -15.28 -5.35 4.18
N LYS A 109 -15.47 -6.28 5.11
CA LYS A 109 -15.33 -6.03 6.55
C LYS A 109 -14.17 -6.83 7.12
N MET A 110 -13.56 -6.26 8.16
CA MET A 110 -12.62 -6.93 9.05
C MET A 110 -13.09 -6.63 10.48
N GLY A 111 -13.68 -7.63 11.14
CA GLY A 111 -14.49 -7.40 12.34
C GLY A 111 -15.58 -6.33 12.10
N ASN A 112 -15.58 -5.28 12.92
CA ASN A 112 -16.55 -4.19 12.83
C ASN A 112 -16.22 -3.13 11.76
N GLU A 113 -14.95 -2.97 11.36
CA GLU A 113 -14.56 -1.98 10.34
C GLU A 113 -15.11 -2.37 8.96
N THR A 114 -15.52 -1.36 8.19
CA THR A 114 -15.83 -1.51 6.76
C THR A 114 -14.71 -0.87 5.95
N LEU A 115 -14.12 -1.64 5.06
CA LEU A 115 -12.88 -1.35 4.37
C LEU A 115 -13.09 -1.40 2.85
N HIS A 116 -12.24 -0.67 2.13
CA HIS A 116 -12.29 -0.58 0.68
C HIS A 116 -10.90 -0.78 0.07
N ALA A 117 -10.84 -1.55 -1.01
CA ALA A 117 -9.66 -1.73 -1.85
C ALA A 117 -10.05 -1.50 -3.32
N TYR A 118 -9.54 -0.41 -3.89
CA TYR A 118 -10.10 0.13 -5.14
C TYR A 118 -9.50 -0.49 -6.40
N PHE A 119 -8.27 -0.99 -6.32
CA PHE A 119 -7.52 -1.54 -7.45
C PHE A 119 -6.99 -2.94 -7.13
N ALA A 120 -6.97 -3.81 -8.14
CA ALA A 120 -6.30 -5.10 -8.09
C ALA A 120 -5.12 -5.12 -9.07
N THR A 121 -4.07 -5.89 -8.75
CA THR A 121 -2.94 -6.16 -9.64
C THR A 121 -3.16 -7.46 -10.41
N TRP A 122 -2.74 -7.50 -11.68
CA TRP A 122 -2.72 -8.75 -12.45
C TRP A 122 -1.48 -9.58 -12.08
N ARG A 123 -1.68 -10.87 -11.78
CA ARG A 123 -0.63 -11.86 -11.65
C ARG A 123 -0.18 -12.39 -13.02
N GLU A 124 0.84 -13.23 -13.01
CA GLU A 124 1.31 -13.93 -14.22
C GLU A 124 0.27 -14.96 -14.70
N ASP A 125 -0.32 -15.74 -13.79
CA ASP A 125 -1.34 -16.78 -14.03
C ASP A 125 -2.74 -16.26 -14.45
N GLU A 126 -2.83 -15.02 -14.91
CA GLU A 126 -4.07 -14.27 -15.20
C GLU A 126 -5.09 -14.17 -14.05
N TRP A 127 -4.74 -14.50 -12.81
CA TRP A 127 -5.55 -14.11 -11.66
C TRP A 127 -5.25 -12.66 -11.27
N MET A 128 -6.09 -12.08 -10.42
CA MET A 128 -5.85 -10.78 -9.81
C MET A 128 -5.60 -10.96 -8.31
N THR A 129 -4.78 -10.07 -7.73
CA THR A 129 -4.55 -10.01 -6.28
C THR A 129 -4.78 -8.60 -5.72
N ILE A 130 -5.32 -8.56 -4.50
CA ILE A 130 -5.54 -7.37 -3.66
C ILE A 130 -5.00 -7.71 -2.27
N GLU A 131 -4.20 -6.83 -1.67
CA GLU A 131 -3.84 -6.94 -0.26
C GLU A 131 -5.02 -6.43 0.61
N LEU A 132 -5.54 -7.29 1.50
CA LEU A 132 -6.65 -6.95 2.40
C LEU A 132 -6.16 -6.37 3.73
N TYR A 133 -4.98 -6.80 4.18
CA TYR A 133 -4.45 -6.46 5.50
C TYR A 133 -2.95 -6.73 5.56
N ARG A 134 -2.23 -5.98 6.41
CA ARG A 134 -0.81 -6.19 6.71
C ARG A 134 -0.58 -6.23 8.21
N PHE A 135 0.19 -7.22 8.67
CA PHE A 135 0.55 -7.39 10.08
C PHE A 135 2.04 -7.72 10.25
N LEU A 136 2.56 -7.52 11.46
CA LEU A 136 3.89 -7.96 11.87
C LEU A 136 3.76 -9.29 12.62
N ASN A 137 4.62 -10.27 12.33
CA ASN A 137 4.68 -11.47 13.16
C ASN A 137 5.31 -11.15 14.52
N HIS A 138 4.59 -11.48 15.59
CA HIS A 138 4.94 -11.19 16.98
C HIS A 138 4.85 -12.45 17.85
N LYS A 139 5.72 -13.42 17.52
CA LYS A 139 6.01 -14.70 18.21
C LYS A 139 5.20 -15.91 17.72
N GLU A 140 5.88 -17.05 17.65
CA GLU A 140 5.44 -18.34 17.09
C GLU A 140 4.34 -19.10 17.89
N SER A 141 3.63 -18.46 18.83
CA SER A 141 2.62 -19.13 19.69
C SER A 141 1.17 -18.86 19.35
N ASP A 142 0.86 -17.74 18.68
CA ASP A 142 -0.51 -17.23 18.58
C ASP A 142 -1.03 -17.39 17.14
N THR A 143 -1.79 -18.47 16.90
CA THR A 143 -2.53 -18.67 15.65
C THR A 143 -3.54 -17.55 15.46
N THR A 144 -3.17 -16.55 14.65
CA THR A 144 -3.96 -15.33 14.47
C THR A 144 -4.92 -15.52 13.29
N ASP A 145 -6.15 -15.96 13.60
CA ASP A 145 -7.22 -16.10 12.61
C ASP A 145 -7.76 -14.72 12.18
N PHE A 146 -7.90 -14.51 10.87
CA PHE A 146 -8.41 -13.26 10.30
C PHE A 146 -9.70 -13.49 9.49
N GLU A 147 -10.85 -13.05 10.03
CA GLU A 147 -12.11 -13.10 9.30
C GLU A 147 -12.30 -11.87 8.39
N PHE A 148 -12.46 -12.11 7.08
CA PHE A 148 -12.75 -11.09 6.07
C PHE A 148 -14.08 -11.34 5.37
N LEU A 149 -15.08 -10.50 5.66
CA LEU A 149 -16.40 -10.60 5.04
C LEU A 149 -16.50 -9.68 3.81
N ILE A 150 -16.26 -10.24 2.62
CA ILE A 150 -16.47 -9.57 1.33
C ILE A 150 -17.94 -9.13 1.22
N LYS A 151 -18.19 -7.87 0.85
CA LYS A 151 -19.53 -7.29 0.69
C LYS A 151 -19.91 -7.02 -0.76
N SER A 152 -19.00 -6.46 -1.55
CA SER A 152 -19.27 -6.14 -2.96
C SER A 152 -17.98 -5.85 -3.74
N PHE A 153 -18.09 -5.93 -5.07
CA PHE A 153 -17.14 -5.41 -6.04
C PHE A 153 -17.86 -4.38 -6.95
N SER A 154 -17.09 -3.59 -7.69
CA SER A 154 -17.58 -2.63 -8.68
C SER A 154 -18.42 -3.30 -9.77
N ARG A 155 -19.69 -2.89 -9.88
CA ARG A 155 -20.61 -3.40 -10.89
C ARG A 155 -20.19 -3.02 -12.31
N CYS A 156 -19.36 -1.98 -12.47
CA CYS A 156 -18.85 -1.53 -13.76
C CYS A 156 -18.01 -2.58 -14.49
N TYR A 157 -17.40 -3.54 -13.77
CA TYR A 157 -16.51 -4.55 -14.35
C TYR A 157 -16.98 -5.99 -14.11
N CYS A 158 -17.63 -6.30 -12.97
CA CYS A 158 -18.20 -7.63 -12.74
C CYS A 158 -19.61 -7.82 -13.35
N GLY A 159 -20.40 -6.74 -13.50
CA GLY A 159 -21.81 -6.83 -13.88
C GLY A 159 -22.59 -7.76 -12.94
N ASN A 160 -23.30 -8.73 -13.51
CA ASN A 160 -23.96 -9.83 -12.78
C ASN A 160 -23.21 -11.17 -12.93
N ARG A 161 -21.90 -11.15 -13.21
CA ARG A 161 -21.12 -12.36 -13.53
C ARG A 161 -20.49 -13.00 -12.29
N ALA A 162 -20.22 -14.30 -12.39
CA ALA A 162 -19.51 -15.05 -11.36
C ALA A 162 -18.10 -14.48 -11.10
N ILE A 163 -17.70 -14.54 -9.83
CA ILE A 163 -16.35 -14.26 -9.35
C ILE A 163 -15.77 -15.59 -8.88
N TYR A 164 -14.65 -16.00 -9.47
CA TYR A 164 -13.90 -17.14 -8.97
C TYR A 164 -12.91 -16.63 -7.93
N VAL A 165 -12.80 -17.32 -6.80
CA VAL A 165 -11.80 -17.07 -5.74
C VAL A 165 -10.89 -18.30 -5.68
N LYS A 166 -9.58 -18.09 -5.63
CA LYS A 166 -8.58 -19.16 -5.55
C LYS A 166 -8.25 -19.37 -4.06
N PRO A 167 -8.58 -20.51 -3.45
CA PRO A 167 -7.92 -20.90 -2.20
C PRO A 167 -6.46 -21.18 -2.55
N GLU A 168 -5.57 -20.35 -2.05
CA GLU A 168 -4.13 -20.51 -2.17
C GLU A 168 -3.60 -20.61 -0.75
N GLU A 169 -2.96 -21.73 -0.38
CA GLU A 169 -2.30 -21.86 0.92
C GLU A 169 -1.28 -20.72 1.05
N ASN A 170 -1.30 -20.01 2.19
CA ASN A 170 -0.76 -18.66 2.36
C ASN A 170 0.71 -18.52 1.91
N THR A 171 0.92 -18.26 0.61
CA THR A 171 2.24 -17.98 0.04
C THR A 171 2.57 -16.52 0.27
N LEU A 172 3.44 -16.30 1.25
CA LEU A 172 3.84 -14.99 1.75
C LEU A 172 4.80 -14.35 0.71
N MET A 173 4.24 -13.50 -0.16
CA MET A 173 4.96 -12.92 -1.30
C MET A 173 5.57 -11.54 -1.03
N GLU A 174 6.80 -11.33 -1.49
CA GLU A 174 7.42 -10.00 -1.63
C GLU A 174 6.87 -9.28 -2.89
N VAL A 175 6.92 -7.93 -2.92
CA VAL A 175 6.10 -7.11 -3.85
C VAL A 175 6.93 -6.25 -4.82
N PRO A 176 6.95 -6.54 -6.14
CA PRO A 176 7.63 -5.73 -7.17
C PRO A 176 6.71 -4.75 -7.94
N GLN A 177 7.30 -3.81 -8.72
CA GLN A 177 6.58 -2.80 -9.50
C GLN A 177 6.83 -2.85 -11.03
N PRO A 178 5.76 -2.94 -11.88
CA PRO A 178 5.84 -2.60 -13.33
C PRO A 178 5.07 -1.33 -13.79
N THR A 179 4.97 -1.03 -15.10
CA THR A 179 4.63 0.29 -15.70
C THR A 179 3.86 0.28 -17.05
N ASN A 180 2.97 1.28 -17.29
CA ASN A 180 2.49 1.93 -18.56
C ASN A 180 1.94 1.03 -19.73
N ASP A 181 1.21 1.48 -20.80
CA ASP A 181 0.95 2.80 -21.44
C ASP A 181 -0.30 2.77 -22.43
N ILE A 182 -0.47 3.77 -23.34
CA ILE A 182 -1.28 3.86 -24.62
C ILE A 182 -2.85 4.20 -24.57
N PRO A 183 -3.59 4.66 -25.66
CA PRO A 183 -3.97 6.10 -25.89
C PRO A 183 -5.44 6.47 -26.36
N PHE A 184 -5.64 7.69 -26.94
CA PHE A 184 -6.82 8.36 -27.63
C PHE A 184 -7.80 9.21 -26.76
N ASP A 185 -8.44 10.35 -27.18
CA ASP A 185 -8.24 11.40 -28.23
C ASP A 185 -8.96 12.76 -27.84
N LYS A 186 -8.75 13.85 -28.63
CA LYS A 186 -9.29 15.27 -28.68
C LYS A 186 -10.63 15.63 -27.95
N CYS A 187 -10.94 16.88 -27.50
CA CYS A 187 -10.24 18.17 -27.19
C CYS A 187 -11.24 19.08 -26.35
N CYS A 188 -11.43 20.43 -26.32
CA CYS A 188 -10.91 21.66 -26.97
C CYS A 188 -11.30 22.99 -26.21
N ILE A 189 -10.50 24.07 -26.34
CA ILE A 189 -10.72 25.58 -26.29
C ILE A 189 -11.55 26.29 -25.17
N PHE A 190 -11.23 27.58 -24.88
CA PHE A 190 -11.76 28.43 -23.79
C PHE A 190 -11.60 29.96 -24.05
N THR A 191 -12.30 30.82 -23.31
CA THR A 191 -12.21 32.31 -23.31
C THR A 191 -11.34 32.87 -22.15
N GLN A 192 -11.20 34.19 -22.00
CA GLN A 192 -10.22 34.84 -21.13
C GLN A 192 -10.82 35.59 -19.92
N SER A 193 -10.29 35.31 -18.73
CA SER A 193 -10.29 36.21 -17.57
C SER A 193 -9.04 35.95 -16.71
N LEU A 194 -8.64 36.94 -15.90
CA LEU A 194 -7.55 36.86 -14.93
C LEU A 194 -8.12 36.90 -13.51
N LEU A 195 -7.49 36.19 -12.57
CA LEU A 195 -7.99 35.96 -11.22
C LEU A 195 -7.08 36.58 -10.16
N LYS A 196 -7.62 36.86 -8.96
CA LYS A 196 -6.84 37.46 -7.87
C LYS A 196 -6.25 36.36 -6.97
N LEU A 197 -5.04 36.59 -6.48
CA LEU A 197 -4.34 35.68 -5.57
C LEU A 197 -4.05 36.38 -4.24
N PHE A 198 -4.38 35.70 -3.14
CA PHE A 198 -4.08 36.13 -1.78
C PHE A 198 -2.70 35.62 -1.35
N LYS A 199 -1.79 36.52 -1.01
CA LYS A 199 -0.44 36.19 -0.54
C LYS A 199 -0.47 35.79 0.93
N ARG A 200 -0.14 34.52 1.24
CA ARG A 200 -0.06 33.98 2.60
C ARG A 200 1.40 33.71 2.96
N ARG A 201 1.82 34.09 4.18
CA ARG A 201 3.12 33.72 4.76
C ARG A 201 2.88 32.68 5.86
N ASN A 202 3.71 31.64 5.93
CA ASN A 202 3.82 30.76 7.09
C ASN A 202 5.27 30.29 7.24
N LYS A 203 5.83 30.35 8.46
CA LYS A 203 7.20 29.91 8.79
C LYS A 203 8.26 30.36 7.76
N GLY A 204 8.27 31.66 7.44
CA GLY A 204 9.18 32.28 6.47
C GLY A 204 8.84 32.06 4.98
N LYS A 205 8.21 30.94 4.63
CA LYS A 205 7.80 30.63 3.25
C LYS A 205 6.58 31.47 2.81
N GLN A 206 6.53 31.79 1.51
CA GLN A 206 5.49 32.57 0.86
C GLN A 206 4.71 31.69 -0.12
N TYR A 207 3.38 31.73 -0.03
CA TYR A 207 2.47 30.95 -0.85
C TYR A 207 1.35 31.85 -1.40
N TYR A 208 0.70 31.41 -2.47
CA TYR A 208 -0.43 32.12 -3.08
C TYR A 208 -1.69 31.29 -2.99
N MET A 209 -2.78 31.88 -2.53
CA MET A 209 -4.08 31.22 -2.43
C MET A 209 -5.09 31.84 -3.37
N LEU A 210 -5.69 31.01 -4.24
CA LEU A 210 -6.84 31.37 -5.08
C LEU A 210 -8.11 30.95 -4.36
N SER A 211 -9.13 31.80 -4.28
CA SER A 211 -10.37 31.42 -3.59
C SER A 211 -11.14 30.34 -4.38
N ALA A 212 -11.93 29.52 -3.68
CA ALA A 212 -12.78 28.52 -4.33
C ALA A 212 -13.73 29.17 -5.37
N ASN A 213 -14.34 30.32 -5.03
CA ASN A 213 -15.19 31.06 -5.96
C ASN A 213 -14.44 31.45 -7.24
N GLU A 214 -13.17 31.84 -7.17
CA GLU A 214 -12.40 32.23 -8.37
C GLU A 214 -11.88 31.04 -9.17
N ALA A 215 -11.49 29.93 -8.52
CA ALA A 215 -10.98 28.73 -9.20
C ALA A 215 -12.08 27.83 -9.79
N PHE A 216 -13.34 28.01 -9.38
CA PHE A 216 -14.46 27.14 -9.73
C PHE A 216 -15.67 27.87 -10.32
N CYS A 217 -15.77 29.20 -10.39
CA CYS A 217 -16.84 29.88 -11.13
C CYS A 217 -16.60 29.84 -12.67
N ASP A 218 -16.64 28.64 -13.24
CA ASP A 218 -16.97 28.45 -14.65
C ASP A 218 -18.40 27.93 -14.81
N SER A 219 -19.00 28.12 -15.99
CA SER A 219 -20.40 27.77 -16.25
C SER A 219 -20.70 26.27 -16.25
N PHE A 220 -19.67 25.41 -16.13
CA PHE A 220 -19.84 23.98 -15.89
C PHE A 220 -20.07 23.69 -14.39
N ASN A 221 -19.43 24.45 -13.52
CA ASN A 221 -19.48 24.31 -12.07
C ASN A 221 -20.55 25.16 -11.36
N GLU A 222 -21.10 26.20 -11.99
CA GLU A 222 -22.09 27.13 -11.39
C GLU A 222 -23.25 26.42 -10.67
N LYS A 223 -23.72 25.28 -11.21
CA LYS A 223 -24.82 24.48 -10.65
C LYS A 223 -24.36 23.26 -9.84
N LEU A 224 -23.06 23.10 -9.64
CA LEU A 224 -22.44 21.98 -8.92
C LEU A 224 -22.01 22.34 -7.49
N PHE A 225 -22.03 23.61 -7.11
CA PHE A 225 -21.56 24.08 -5.80
C PHE A 225 -22.58 25.00 -5.11
N ASP A 226 -22.84 24.74 -3.84
CA ASP A 226 -23.55 25.64 -2.94
C ASP A 226 -22.53 26.61 -2.29
N TRP A 227 -22.69 27.92 -2.56
CA TRP A 227 -21.67 28.94 -2.31
C TRP A 227 -21.92 29.73 -1.01
N LYS A 228 -21.32 29.25 0.09
CA LYS A 228 -21.48 29.81 1.43
C LYS A 228 -20.38 30.83 1.77
N PRO A 229 -20.69 32.00 2.37
CA PRO A 229 -19.67 32.93 2.85
C PRO A 229 -18.90 32.31 4.02
N THR A 230 -17.58 32.57 4.11
CA THR A 230 -16.78 32.07 5.23
C THR A 230 -16.99 32.91 6.50
N THR A 231 -16.94 32.26 7.66
CA THR A 231 -16.98 32.93 8.98
C THR A 231 -15.79 33.87 9.21
N LYS A 232 -14.69 33.72 8.46
CA LYS A 232 -13.48 34.55 8.57
C LYS A 232 -13.44 35.74 7.62
N SER A 233 -14.24 35.76 6.54
CA SER A 233 -14.32 36.90 5.61
C SER A 233 -15.59 36.87 4.76
N ARG A 234 -16.32 37.99 4.72
CA ARG A 234 -17.49 38.18 3.83
C ARG A 234 -17.13 38.15 2.34
N SER A 235 -15.87 38.41 1.99
CA SER A 235 -15.38 38.41 0.61
C SER A 235 -14.90 37.03 0.12
N GLN A 236 -14.61 36.09 1.05
CA GLN A 236 -14.21 34.74 0.71
C GLN A 236 -15.39 33.78 0.89
N LYS A 237 -15.75 33.06 -0.17
CA LYS A 237 -16.75 31.99 -0.14
C LYS A 237 -16.09 30.62 -0.22
N VAL A 238 -16.68 29.65 0.47
CA VAL A 238 -16.45 28.21 0.28
C VAL A 238 -17.55 27.64 -0.60
N GLY A 239 -17.21 26.66 -1.43
CA GLY A 239 -18.17 25.92 -2.25
C GLY A 239 -18.36 24.51 -1.70
N GLU A 240 -19.59 24.12 -1.38
CA GLU A 240 -19.93 22.74 -1.03
C GLU A 240 -20.45 21.99 -2.27
N LEU A 241 -19.72 20.95 -2.70
CA LEU A 241 -20.02 20.18 -3.91
C LEU A 241 -21.34 19.41 -3.76
N LEU A 242 -22.30 19.71 -4.64
CA LEU A 242 -23.56 19.00 -4.79
C LEU A 242 -23.35 17.64 -5.49
N SER A 243 -24.36 16.77 -5.49
CA SER A 243 -24.24 15.40 -6.00
C SER A 243 -23.90 15.35 -7.50
N THR A 244 -22.66 14.98 -7.84
CA THR A 244 -22.17 14.86 -9.22
C THR A 244 -21.14 13.75 -9.35
N GLN A 245 -20.95 13.22 -10.56
CA GLN A 245 -19.79 12.36 -10.88
C GLN A 245 -18.56 13.18 -11.30
N VAL A 246 -18.74 14.44 -11.71
CA VAL A 246 -17.70 15.26 -12.35
C VAL A 246 -17.77 16.72 -11.88
N PHE A 247 -16.62 17.31 -11.57
CA PHE A 247 -16.44 18.77 -11.49
C PHE A 247 -15.14 19.18 -12.21
N ARG A 248 -14.90 20.49 -12.35
CA ARG A 248 -13.67 21.03 -12.97
C ARG A 248 -12.98 22.02 -12.05
N ILE A 249 -11.69 22.25 -12.29
CA ILE A 249 -10.92 23.36 -11.72
C ILE A 249 -10.31 24.12 -12.88
N LYS A 250 -10.67 25.40 -13.02
CA LYS A 250 -10.35 26.17 -14.23
C LYS A 250 -9.98 27.60 -13.89
N CYS A 251 -8.71 27.93 -14.06
CA CYS A 251 -8.16 29.22 -13.64
C CYS A 251 -6.99 29.66 -14.52
N LYS A 252 -6.60 30.94 -14.39
CA LYS A 252 -5.39 31.50 -14.98
C LYS A 252 -4.64 32.31 -13.92
N ILE A 253 -3.33 32.18 -13.91
CA ILE A 253 -2.41 32.80 -12.95
C ILE A 253 -1.35 33.57 -13.74
N ASP A 254 -1.07 34.81 -13.37
CA ASP A 254 0.07 35.56 -13.91
C ASP A 254 1.38 34.91 -13.43
N SER A 255 2.22 34.49 -14.37
CA SER A 255 3.51 33.87 -14.08
C SER A 255 4.45 34.76 -13.27
N LYS A 256 4.31 36.08 -13.35
CA LYS A 256 5.11 37.07 -12.61
C LYS A 256 4.85 37.04 -11.10
N MET A 257 3.78 36.37 -10.66
CA MET A 257 3.55 36.11 -9.24
C MET A 257 4.37 34.93 -8.72
N LEU A 258 4.77 34.00 -9.59
CA LEU A 258 5.47 32.76 -9.24
C LEU A 258 6.98 32.89 -9.41
N LEU A 259 7.73 31.95 -8.81
CA LEU A 259 9.19 31.90 -8.98
C LEU A 259 9.54 31.32 -10.36
N GLN A 260 10.42 31.97 -11.12
CA GLN A 260 10.93 31.47 -12.40
C GLN A 260 11.79 30.20 -12.20
N ASP A 261 11.85 29.35 -13.23
CA ASP A 261 12.58 28.07 -13.28
C ASP A 261 12.31 27.06 -12.14
N THR A 262 11.27 27.33 -11.33
CA THR A 262 10.96 26.59 -10.10
C THR A 262 9.76 25.66 -10.32
N GLU A 263 9.87 24.40 -9.88
CA GLU A 263 8.71 23.49 -9.86
C GLU A 263 7.72 23.95 -8.78
N HIS A 264 6.44 24.00 -9.14
CA HIS A 264 5.36 24.41 -8.27
C HIS A 264 4.32 23.29 -8.15
N SER A 265 3.82 23.10 -6.92
CA SER A 265 2.67 22.24 -6.63
C SER A 265 1.42 23.08 -6.37
N CYS A 266 0.29 22.63 -6.90
CA CYS A 266 -1.05 23.15 -6.65
C CYS A 266 -1.78 22.23 -5.67
N TYR A 267 -2.10 22.74 -4.48
CA TYR A 267 -2.86 22.02 -3.45
C TYR A 267 -4.32 22.47 -3.44
N LEU A 268 -5.25 21.52 -3.51
CA LEU A 268 -6.66 21.76 -3.26
C LEU A 268 -6.90 21.73 -1.74
N VAL A 269 -7.40 22.83 -1.18
CA VAL A 269 -7.66 22.97 0.28
C VAL A 269 -9.16 22.80 0.54
N PHE A 270 -9.52 21.79 1.33
CA PHE A 270 -10.90 21.33 1.48
C PHE A 270 -11.24 20.80 2.88
N LYS A 271 -12.53 20.60 3.14
CA LYS A 271 -13.10 19.84 4.27
C LYS A 271 -14.16 18.90 3.72
N LEU A 272 -14.54 17.90 4.52
CA LEU A 272 -15.66 17.02 4.24
C LEU A 272 -16.88 17.45 5.05
N SER A 273 -18.03 17.52 4.41
CA SER A 273 -19.33 17.67 5.05
C SER A 273 -19.67 16.39 5.83
N GLU A 274 -20.35 16.51 6.98
CA GLU A 274 -20.77 15.34 7.78
C GLU A 274 -21.67 14.39 6.96
N LYS A 275 -22.43 14.95 6.01
CA LYS A 275 -23.35 14.23 5.11
C LYS A 275 -22.72 13.89 3.76
N CYS A 276 -21.39 13.95 3.63
CA CYS A 276 -20.71 13.68 2.37
C CYS A 276 -20.86 12.22 1.91
N SER A 277 -21.01 12.03 0.60
CA SER A 277 -21.17 10.72 -0.04
C SER A 277 -20.21 10.58 -1.21
N GLY A 278 -19.91 9.34 -1.62
CA GLY A 278 -19.00 9.01 -2.73
C GLY A 278 -17.51 9.29 -2.48
N LEU A 279 -17.14 10.30 -1.69
CA LEU A 279 -15.75 10.77 -1.44
C LEU A 279 -14.81 9.78 -0.71
N HIS A 280 -15.19 8.51 -0.60
CA HIS A 280 -14.27 7.41 -0.29
C HIS A 280 -13.63 6.86 -1.59
N CYS A 281 -14.38 6.82 -2.69
CA CYS A 281 -13.87 6.40 -3.99
C CYS A 281 -12.69 7.30 -4.44
N PRO A 282 -11.71 6.74 -5.18
CA PRO A 282 -10.65 7.53 -5.79
C PRO A 282 -11.23 8.43 -6.89
N VAL A 283 -10.63 9.60 -7.09
CA VAL A 283 -11.06 10.56 -8.09
C VAL A 283 -9.95 10.75 -9.12
N ILE A 284 -10.26 10.43 -10.37
CA ILE A 284 -9.35 10.60 -11.51
C ILE A 284 -9.22 12.09 -11.80
N VAL A 285 -7.99 12.59 -11.81
CA VAL A 285 -7.66 13.94 -12.28
C VAL A 285 -7.13 13.85 -13.71
N ARG A 286 -7.65 14.70 -14.60
CA ARG A 286 -7.15 14.84 -15.97
C ARG A 286 -6.85 16.31 -16.26
N ASP A 287 -5.61 16.63 -16.57
CA ASP A 287 -5.26 17.91 -17.16
C ASP A 287 -5.77 17.96 -18.61
N LEU A 288 -6.72 18.87 -18.89
CA LEU A 288 -7.31 19.04 -20.22
C LEU A 288 -6.48 19.94 -21.14
N ARG A 289 -5.35 20.50 -20.66
CA ARG A 289 -4.38 21.25 -21.48
C ARG A 289 -3.38 20.27 -22.09
N GLN A 290 -2.87 19.34 -21.28
CA GLN A 290 -1.89 18.35 -21.73
C GLN A 290 -2.57 17.16 -22.42
N GLN A 291 -2.62 17.19 -23.76
CA GLN A 291 -2.98 16.04 -24.61
C GLN A 291 -2.12 14.78 -24.37
N LYS A 292 -1.03 14.89 -23.58
CA LYS A 292 -0.04 13.85 -23.29
C LYS A 292 0.02 13.43 -21.82
N ASN A 293 -0.99 13.73 -20.98
CA ASN A 293 -1.08 13.17 -19.62
C ASN A 293 -1.38 11.64 -19.69
N LYS A 294 -0.33 10.85 -19.95
CA LYS A 294 -0.35 9.37 -20.05
C LYS A 294 -0.72 8.71 -18.73
N GLN A 295 -0.33 9.31 -17.61
CA GLN A 295 -0.55 8.78 -16.28
C GLN A 295 -1.94 9.21 -15.79
N ILE A 296 -2.79 8.23 -15.45
CA ILE A 296 -4.05 8.48 -14.76
C ILE A 296 -3.72 8.90 -13.34
N GLU A 297 -3.68 10.21 -13.09
CA GLU A 297 -3.44 10.75 -11.75
C GLU A 297 -4.67 10.51 -10.87
N VAL A 298 -4.46 9.94 -9.69
CA VAL A 298 -5.54 9.60 -8.75
C VAL A 298 -5.40 10.44 -7.48
N VAL A 299 -6.45 11.19 -7.15
CA VAL A 299 -6.60 11.96 -5.91
C VAL A 299 -7.59 11.26 -4.99
N TYR A 300 -7.27 11.25 -3.70
CA TYR A 300 -8.14 10.77 -2.65
C TYR A 300 -8.66 11.94 -1.81
N PHE A 301 -9.93 11.91 -1.45
CA PHE A 301 -10.53 12.88 -0.50
C PHE A 301 -10.67 12.31 0.92
N ARG A 302 -10.45 11.00 1.09
CA ARG A 302 -10.23 10.31 2.36
C ARG A 302 -9.01 9.40 2.20
N SER A 303 -8.11 9.37 3.18
CA SER A 303 -6.89 8.56 3.09
C SER A 303 -7.23 7.06 3.08
N PRO A 304 -6.78 6.28 2.07
CA PRO A 304 -6.95 4.83 2.08
C PRO A 304 -6.04 4.18 3.14
N LYS A 305 -6.32 2.92 3.51
CA LYS A 305 -5.42 2.13 4.38
C LYS A 305 -4.04 1.96 3.71
N PRO A 306 -2.91 1.85 4.45
CA PRO A 306 -1.56 1.90 3.86
C PRO A 306 -1.23 0.83 2.81
N TRP A 307 -1.83 -0.36 2.89
CA TRP A 307 -1.68 -1.42 1.88
C TRP A 307 -2.49 -1.16 0.59
N ASN A 308 -3.39 -0.17 0.60
CA ASN A 308 -4.15 0.33 -0.55
C ASN A 308 -3.65 1.73 -1.00
N VAL A 309 -2.40 2.07 -0.65
CA VAL A 309 -1.66 3.27 -1.12
C VAL A 309 -0.68 2.88 -2.22
N ASP A 310 -0.46 3.80 -3.16
CA ASP A 310 0.53 3.67 -4.22
C ASP A 310 1.38 4.94 -4.33
N ASP A 311 2.60 4.79 -4.86
CA ASP A 311 3.60 5.83 -5.10
C ASP A 311 3.09 7.02 -5.95
N VAL A 312 2.02 6.80 -6.72
CA VAL A 312 1.39 7.80 -7.63
C VAL A 312 0.18 8.48 -6.97
N ASN A 313 -0.32 7.97 -5.85
CA ASN A 313 -1.59 8.38 -5.27
C ASN A 313 -1.45 9.67 -4.45
N ARG A 314 -2.28 10.65 -4.77
CA ARG A 314 -2.35 11.93 -4.05
C ARG A 314 -3.30 11.78 -2.86
N ILE A 315 -2.70 11.44 -1.72
CA ILE A 315 -3.35 11.28 -0.41
C ILE A 315 -3.58 12.66 0.23
N PRO A 316 -4.71 12.91 0.91
CA PRO A 316 -4.95 14.16 1.61
C PRO A 316 -4.23 14.18 2.97
N GLN A 317 -3.72 15.36 3.35
CA GLN A 317 -3.03 15.62 4.62
C GLN A 317 -3.80 16.67 5.42
N GLU A 318 -3.84 16.53 6.75
CA GLU A 318 -4.45 17.52 7.64
C GLU A 318 -3.48 18.66 7.97
N ARG A 319 -4.00 19.88 8.04
CA ARG A 319 -3.25 21.12 8.28
C ARG A 319 -3.41 21.60 9.72
N GLU A 320 -2.47 22.42 10.17
CA GLU A 320 -2.52 23.15 11.45
C GLU A 320 -3.79 24.02 11.63
N ASP A 321 -4.46 24.42 10.53
CA ASP A 321 -5.74 25.16 10.56
C ASP A 321 -6.99 24.26 10.45
N GLY A 322 -6.83 22.93 10.61
CA GLY A 322 -7.90 21.93 10.62
C GLY A 322 -8.58 21.71 9.26
N TRP A 323 -7.98 22.21 8.17
CA TRP A 323 -8.39 21.89 6.80
C TRP A 323 -7.58 20.71 6.28
N MET A 324 -8.16 19.95 5.35
CA MET A 324 -7.40 18.99 4.54
C MET A 324 -6.78 19.71 3.35
N GLU A 325 -5.65 19.22 2.87
CA GLU A 325 -5.11 19.56 1.57
C GLU A 325 -4.62 18.34 0.81
N VAL A 326 -4.69 18.40 -0.52
CA VAL A 326 -4.15 17.37 -1.40
C VAL A 326 -3.51 18.02 -2.61
N CYS A 327 -2.30 17.60 -2.98
CA CYS A 327 -1.68 18.04 -4.23
C CYS A 327 -2.55 17.53 -5.39
N VAL A 328 -3.06 18.43 -6.24
CA VAL A 328 -3.92 18.08 -7.38
C VAL A 328 -3.25 18.27 -8.73
N TRP A 329 -2.11 18.96 -8.78
CA TRP A 329 -1.39 19.25 -10.02
C TRP A 329 0.03 19.77 -9.73
N LYS A 330 0.96 19.59 -10.67
CA LYS A 330 2.36 20.06 -10.61
C LYS A 330 2.80 20.62 -11.96
N PHE A 331 3.67 21.63 -11.94
CA PHE A 331 4.17 22.29 -13.15
C PHE A 331 5.51 22.99 -12.94
N LYS A 332 6.22 23.32 -14.02
CA LYS A 332 7.38 24.23 -14.01
C LYS A 332 7.00 25.56 -14.64
N SER A 333 7.31 26.66 -13.97
CA SER A 333 6.81 28.00 -14.32
C SER A 333 7.18 28.45 -15.74
N ASN A 334 8.35 28.08 -16.25
CA ASN A 334 8.81 28.50 -17.58
C ASN A 334 8.26 27.64 -18.75
N ASN A 335 7.72 26.45 -18.50
CA ASN A 335 7.37 25.49 -19.57
C ASN A 335 5.94 25.61 -20.13
N GLU A 336 5.07 26.41 -19.50
CA GLU A 336 3.62 26.40 -19.77
C GLU A 336 3.01 27.81 -19.93
N LEU A 337 3.82 28.78 -20.35
CA LEU A 337 3.41 30.17 -20.52
C LEU A 337 2.57 30.36 -21.79
N GLN A 338 1.34 30.87 -21.63
CA GLN A 338 0.54 31.42 -22.72
C GLN A 338 0.12 32.85 -22.36
N ASN A 339 0.71 33.83 -23.05
CA ASN A 339 0.53 35.27 -22.81
C ASN A 339 0.85 35.65 -21.35
N ASP A 340 2.08 35.37 -20.90
CA ASP A 340 2.58 35.52 -19.52
C ASP A 340 1.77 34.79 -18.43
N CYS A 341 0.78 33.97 -18.81
CA CYS A 341 -0.12 33.30 -17.88
C CYS A 341 0.08 31.78 -17.89
N ILE A 342 0.03 31.19 -16.70
CA ILE A 342 -0.13 29.74 -16.53
C ILE A 342 -1.63 29.47 -16.42
N SER A 343 -2.16 28.70 -17.37
CA SER A 343 -3.55 28.25 -17.34
C SER A 343 -3.67 26.91 -16.61
N ILE A 344 -4.80 26.67 -15.97
CA ILE A 344 -5.14 25.42 -15.27
C ILE A 344 -6.52 24.99 -15.77
N ASN A 345 -6.69 23.73 -16.14
CA ASN A 345 -7.95 23.18 -16.63
C ASN A 345 -8.05 21.69 -16.29
N LEU A 346 -8.27 21.38 -15.02
CA LEU A 346 -8.34 20.01 -14.51
C LEU A 346 -9.79 19.52 -14.51
N LYS A 347 -10.02 18.29 -14.96
CA LYS A 347 -11.30 17.57 -14.82
C LYS A 347 -11.16 16.49 -13.75
N PHE A 348 -12.03 16.55 -12.75
CA PHE A 348 -12.14 15.56 -11.69
C PHE A 348 -13.30 14.62 -12.03
N VAL A 349 -13.04 13.32 -12.06
CA VAL A 349 -14.04 12.28 -12.38
C VAL A 349 -14.01 11.24 -11.29
N ASN A 350 -15.10 11.10 -10.53
CA ASN A 350 -15.23 10.02 -9.55
C ASN A 350 -15.24 8.67 -10.27
N TYR A 351 -14.45 7.71 -9.79
CA TYR A 351 -14.26 6.42 -10.47
C TYR A 351 -15.57 5.62 -10.59
N GLU A 352 -16.43 5.70 -9.57
CA GLU A 352 -17.72 5.00 -9.53
C GLU A 352 -18.75 5.76 -8.67
N GLY A 353 -19.95 5.96 -9.22
CA GLY A 353 -21.06 6.64 -8.55
C GLY A 353 -20.95 8.17 -8.51
N MET A 354 -21.85 8.80 -7.76
CA MET A 354 -21.82 10.25 -7.48
C MET A 354 -21.04 10.54 -6.19
N MET A 355 -20.45 11.73 -6.12
CA MET A 355 -19.82 12.30 -4.93
C MET A 355 -20.50 13.61 -4.55
N SER A 356 -20.53 13.92 -3.25
CA SER A 356 -21.15 15.12 -2.67
C SER A 356 -20.52 15.49 -1.33
N GLY A 357 -20.67 16.75 -0.90
CA GLY A 357 -20.21 17.24 0.40
C GLY A 357 -18.71 17.54 0.48
N LEU A 358 -18.05 17.80 -0.66
CA LEU A 358 -16.67 18.31 -0.70
C LEU A 358 -16.72 19.83 -0.51
N ILE A 359 -16.28 20.34 0.64
CA ILE A 359 -16.29 21.77 0.97
C ILE A 359 -14.94 22.38 0.60
N VAL A 360 -14.87 23.13 -0.50
CA VAL A 360 -13.61 23.69 -1.02
C VAL A 360 -13.39 25.12 -0.52
N CYS A 361 -12.18 25.40 -0.02
CA CYS A 361 -11.74 26.73 0.40
C CYS A 361 -10.98 27.48 -0.70
N GLY A 362 -10.19 26.76 -1.48
CA GLY A 362 -9.42 27.32 -2.58
C GLY A 362 -8.29 26.41 -3.08
N LEU A 363 -7.41 26.98 -3.89
CA LEU A 363 -6.15 26.38 -4.31
C LEU A 363 -4.99 27.11 -3.66
N GLU A 364 -3.98 26.38 -3.18
CA GLU A 364 -2.74 26.95 -2.61
C GLU A 364 -1.54 26.54 -3.49
N PHE A 365 -0.83 27.53 -4.02
CA PHE A 365 0.33 27.37 -4.90
C PHE A 365 1.61 27.55 -4.12
N ARG A 366 2.50 26.56 -4.21
CA ARG A 366 3.77 26.51 -3.48
C ARG A 366 4.91 26.14 -4.42
N PRO A 367 6.09 26.78 -4.34
CA PRO A 367 7.31 26.19 -4.89
C PRO A 367 7.64 24.90 -4.11
N MET A 368 8.28 23.95 -4.79
CA MET A 368 8.78 22.69 -4.19
C MET A 368 10.16 22.89 -3.55
#